data_AF-A0A1J3E7L9-F1
#
_entry.id   AF-A0A1J3E7L9-F1
#
_cell.length_a   1.000
_cell.length_b   1.000
_cell.length_c   1.000
_cell.angle_alpha   90.00
_cell.angle_beta   90.00
_cell.angle_gamma   90.00
#
_symmetry.space_group_name_H-M   'P 1'
#
loop_
_entity.id
_entity.type
_entity.pdbx_description
1 polymer ?
#
loop_
_entity_poly.entity_id
_entity_poly.type
_entity_poly.pdbx_seq_one_letter_code
_entity_poly.pdbx_strand_id
1 'polypeptide(L)'
;NLETEYLKRFGLKGFTDQKTFKTKVPVITYDDIKPEIQRIASGDRSMILSSYPITEFLTSSGTSAGERKLMPTIEEDMDRRQLLYSLQMPVMNLYVPGLDKGKALHFLFVKSESKTPGGLPAR
;
A
#
# COMPACT_ATOMS: atom_id res chain seq x y z
N ASN A 1 10.71 -9.53 2.64
CA ASN A 1 11.29 -8.60 1.65
C ASN A 1 12.82 -8.58 1.52
N LEU A 2 13.62 -9.23 2.38
CA LEU A 2 15.11 -9.18 2.25
C LEU A 2 15.63 -9.60 0.86
N GLU A 3 14.95 -10.55 0.23
CA GLU A 3 15.32 -11.08 -1.08
C GLU A 3 14.79 -10.29 -2.28
N THR A 4 14.07 -9.19 -2.05
CA THR A 4 13.49 -8.36 -3.11
C THR A 4 14.57 -7.57 -3.84
N GLU A 5 14.34 -7.30 -5.13
CA GLU A 5 15.24 -6.51 -5.97
C GLU A 5 15.54 -5.15 -5.32
N TYR A 6 14.50 -4.45 -4.84
CA TYR A 6 14.63 -3.12 -4.25
C TYR A 6 15.60 -3.10 -3.07
N LEU A 7 15.45 -3.99 -2.09
CA LEU A 7 16.31 -4.02 -0.90
C LEU A 7 17.70 -4.61 -1.17
N LYS A 8 17.83 -5.52 -2.15
CA LYS A 8 19.12 -6.05 -2.58
C LYS A 8 20.04 -4.96 -3.13
N ARG A 9 19.51 -3.97 -3.86
CA ARG A 9 20.29 -2.83 -4.38
C ARG A 9 20.98 -2.01 -3.30
N PHE A 10 20.41 -1.97 -2.10
CA PHE A 10 20.98 -1.26 -0.95
C PHE A 10 21.88 -2.13 -0.07
N GLY A 11 22.19 -3.36 -0.49
CA GLY A 11 23.15 -4.22 0.20
C GLY A 11 22.75 -4.56 1.63
N LEU A 12 21.44 -4.74 1.88
CA LEU A 12 20.92 -5.15 3.18
C LEU A 12 21.33 -6.56 3.58
N LYS A 13 21.75 -7.44 2.66
CA LYS A 13 22.43 -8.74 2.93
C LYS A 13 21.87 -9.55 4.12
N GLY A 14 20.55 -9.59 4.29
CA GLY A 14 19.91 -10.34 5.39
C GLY A 14 19.86 -9.61 6.74
N PHE A 15 20.44 -8.40 6.87
CA PHE A 15 20.32 -7.56 8.06
C PHE A 15 18.87 -7.05 8.22
N THR A 16 18.34 -7.22 9.43
CA THR A 16 16.97 -6.81 9.81
C THR A 16 16.95 -5.72 10.88
N ASP A 17 18.12 -5.25 11.32
CA ASP A 17 18.23 -4.26 12.39
C ASP A 17 17.95 -2.83 11.90
N GLN A 18 17.41 -2.02 12.82
CA GLN A 18 16.99 -0.65 12.52
C GLN A 18 18.16 0.25 12.09
N LYS A 19 19.34 0.08 12.70
CA LYS A 19 20.49 0.96 12.45
C LYS A 19 21.01 0.76 11.03
N THR A 20 21.16 -0.50 10.60
CA THR A 20 21.57 -0.84 9.25
C THR A 20 20.55 -0.35 8.23
N PHE A 21 19.26 -0.56 8.47
CA PHE A 21 18.20 -0.07 7.58
C PHE A 21 18.26 1.45 7.39
N LYS A 22 18.30 2.22 8.49
CA LYS A 22 18.38 3.69 8.45
C LYS A 22 19.63 4.22 7.74
N THR A 23 20.74 3.48 7.80
CA THR A 23 22.00 3.89 7.20
C THR A 23 22.06 3.58 5.70
N LYS A 24 21.43 2.48 5.27
CA LYS A 24 21.57 1.96 3.90
C LYS A 24 20.41 2.28 2.97
N VAL A 25 19.18 2.33 3.49
CA VAL A 25 17.99 2.54 2.67
C VAL A 25 17.66 4.03 2.65
N PRO A 26 17.65 4.68 1.47
CA PRO A 26 17.39 6.10 1.37
C PRO A 26 15.92 6.44 1.66
N VAL A 27 15.70 7.66 2.12
CA VAL A 27 14.37 8.28 2.07
C VAL A 27 14.09 8.65 0.62
N ILE A 28 12.94 8.23 0.10
CA ILE A 28 12.57 8.37 -1.31
C ILE A 28 11.23 9.10 -1.48
N THR A 29 11.02 9.60 -2.70
CA THR A 29 9.74 10.11 -3.20
C THR A 29 9.10 9.09 -4.15
N TYR A 30 7.90 9.41 -4.64
CA TYR A 30 7.22 8.54 -5.62
C TYR A 30 7.99 8.41 -6.93
N ASP A 31 8.64 9.49 -7.38
CA ASP A 31 9.32 9.48 -8.68
C ASP A 31 10.58 8.61 -8.67
N ASP A 32 11.22 8.45 -7.50
CA ASP A 32 12.39 7.58 -7.31
C ASP A 32 12.05 6.08 -7.43
N ILE A 33 10.80 5.68 -7.14
CA ILE A 33 10.32 4.28 -7.18
C ILE A 33 9.33 4.01 -8.33
N LYS A 34 9.05 5.03 -9.13
CA LYS A 34 8.16 4.95 -10.29
C LYS A 34 8.62 3.88 -11.31
N PRO A 35 9.92 3.68 -11.58
CA PRO A 35 10.36 2.63 -12.51
C PRO A 35 9.93 1.21 -12.11
N GLU A 36 10.02 0.87 -10.81
CA GLU A 36 9.60 -0.41 -10.25
C GLU A 36 8.08 -0.58 -10.34
N ILE A 37 7.34 0.47 -10.00
CA ILE A 37 5.88 0.50 -10.12
C ILE A 37 5.45 0.26 -11.57
N GLN A 38 6.11 0.92 -12.53
CA GLN A 38 5.81 0.75 -13.96
C GLN A 38 6.09 -0.66 -14.46
N ARG A 39 7.18 -1.30 -13.99
CA ARG A 39 7.46 -2.71 -14.31
C ARG A 39 6.36 -3.64 -13.80
N ILE A 40 5.94 -3.48 -12.54
CA ILE A 40 4.87 -4.29 -11.95
C ILE A 40 3.54 -4.07 -12.69
N ALA A 41 3.20 -2.80 -12.94
CA ALA A 41 2.01 -2.40 -13.70
C ALA A 41 2.04 -2.93 -15.15
N SER A 42 3.20 -3.11 -15.75
CA SER A 42 3.36 -3.65 -17.10
C SER A 42 3.32 -5.18 -17.15
N GLY A 43 3.32 -5.88 -16.00
CA GLY A 43 3.19 -7.33 -15.96
C GLY A 43 4.34 -8.07 -15.27
N ASP A 44 5.39 -7.38 -14.81
CA ASP A 44 6.47 -8.04 -14.06
C ASP A 44 5.91 -8.58 -12.72
N ARG A 45 6.15 -9.88 -12.46
CA ARG A 45 5.70 -10.59 -11.25
C ARG A 45 6.88 -11.08 -10.40
N SER A 46 8.10 -10.69 -10.74
CA SER A 46 9.27 -10.95 -9.90
C SER A 46 9.18 -10.17 -8.58
N MET A 47 9.97 -10.58 -7.59
CA MET A 47 9.99 -9.98 -6.26
C MET A 47 10.70 -8.60 -6.28
N ILE A 48 10.07 -7.59 -6.90
CA ILE A 48 10.68 -6.26 -7.03
C ILE A 48 10.63 -5.51 -5.70
N LEU A 49 9.42 -5.29 -5.16
CA LEU A 49 9.18 -4.49 -3.94
C LEU A 49 8.79 -5.35 -2.73
N SER A 50 8.14 -6.49 -2.98
CA SER A 50 7.59 -7.37 -1.95
C SER A 50 7.92 -8.83 -2.25
N SER A 51 8.06 -9.64 -1.20
CA SER A 51 8.07 -11.10 -1.31
C SER A 51 6.69 -11.70 -1.52
N TYR A 52 5.64 -10.92 -1.27
CA TYR A 52 4.26 -11.28 -1.57
C TYR A 52 3.86 -10.67 -2.92
N PRO A 53 3.02 -11.36 -3.72
CA PRO A 53 2.53 -10.82 -4.97
C PRO A 53 1.76 -9.52 -4.76
N ILE A 54 2.00 -8.52 -5.61
CA ILE A 54 1.16 -7.32 -5.67
C ILE A 54 -0.17 -7.72 -6.31
N THR A 55 -1.27 -7.50 -5.58
CA THR A 55 -2.61 -7.91 -5.99
C THR A 55 -3.33 -6.82 -6.78
N GLU A 56 -3.02 -5.55 -6.48
CA GLU A 56 -3.63 -4.38 -7.09
C GLU A 56 -2.80 -3.11 -6.80
N PHE A 57 -3.19 -1.99 -7.42
CA PHE A 57 -2.69 -0.66 -7.10
C PHE A 57 -3.81 0.21 -6.50
N LEU A 58 -3.54 0.78 -5.33
CA LEU A 58 -4.40 1.82 -4.76
C LEU A 58 -4.05 3.17 -5.38
N THR A 59 -5.04 3.86 -5.96
CA THR A 59 -4.81 5.15 -6.62
C THR A 59 -4.88 6.29 -5.63
N SER A 60 -3.74 6.92 -5.37
CA SER A 60 -3.70 8.11 -4.52
C SER A 60 -4.45 9.27 -5.19
N SER A 61 -5.03 10.16 -4.38
CA SER A 61 -5.49 11.47 -4.86
C SER A 61 -4.33 12.39 -5.26
N GLY A 62 -3.12 12.14 -4.75
CA GLY A 62 -1.91 12.84 -5.16
C GLY A 62 -1.42 12.37 -6.53
N THR A 63 -0.89 13.31 -7.32
CA THR A 63 -0.48 13.06 -8.71
C THR A 63 1.03 13.21 -8.93
N SER A 64 1.55 12.55 -9.97
CA SER A 64 2.88 12.79 -10.55
C SER A 64 2.71 12.90 -12.07
N ALA A 65 3.16 14.01 -12.66
CA ALA A 65 2.96 14.33 -14.08
C ALA A 65 1.48 14.27 -14.53
N GLY A 66 0.56 14.76 -13.69
CA GLY A 66 -0.88 14.80 -13.98
C GLY A 66 -1.63 13.49 -13.68
N GLU A 67 -0.93 12.38 -13.55
CA GLU A 67 -1.52 11.06 -13.30
C GLU A 67 -1.52 10.69 -11.82
N ARG A 68 -2.52 9.93 -11.38
CA ARG A 68 -2.61 9.44 -10.00
C ARG A 68 -1.45 8.50 -9.68
N LYS A 69 -0.92 8.61 -8.47
CA LYS A 69 0.14 7.71 -7.98
C LYS A 69 -0.43 6.32 -7.70
N LEU A 70 0.21 5.31 -8.27
CA LEU A 70 -0.15 3.89 -8.09
C LEU A 70 0.60 3.33 -6.87
N MET A 71 -0.13 3.00 -5.81
CA MET A 71 0.44 2.43 -4.59
C MET A 71 0.25 0.92 -4.58
N PRO A 72 1.31 0.11 -4.73
CA PRO A 72 1.18 -1.35 -4.72
C PRO A 72 0.73 -1.84 -3.35
N THR A 73 -0.22 -2.77 -3.31
CA THR A 73 -0.69 -3.41 -2.08
C THR A 73 -0.68 -4.93 -2.24
N ILE A 74 -0.55 -5.63 -1.12
CA ILE A 74 -0.65 -7.09 -1.02
C ILE A 74 -1.94 -7.48 -0.31
N GLU A 75 -2.32 -8.76 -0.41
CA GLU A 75 -3.58 -9.25 0.18
C GLU A 75 -3.65 -9.00 1.70
N GLU A 76 -2.55 -9.23 2.42
CA GLU A 76 -2.47 -9.05 3.87
C GLU A 76 -2.66 -7.60 4.34
N ASP A 77 -2.52 -6.61 3.44
CA ASP A 77 -2.81 -5.22 3.79
C ASP A 77 -4.31 -5.00 4.04
N MET A 78 -5.19 -5.81 3.45
CA MET A 78 -6.64 -5.75 3.71
C MET A 78 -6.95 -6.11 5.17
N ASP A 79 -6.31 -7.15 5.71
CA ASP A 79 -6.50 -7.55 7.11
C ASP A 79 -6.04 -6.46 8.08
N ARG A 80 -4.91 -5.81 7.77
CA ARG A 80 -4.40 -4.68 8.57
C ARG A 80 -5.34 -3.48 8.52
N ARG A 81 -5.92 -3.17 7.35
CA ARG A 81 -6.94 -2.12 7.21
C ARG A 81 -8.19 -2.45 8.04
N GLN A 82 -8.66 -3.69 7.98
CA GLN A 82 -9.82 -4.15 8.74
C GLN A 82 -9.59 -4.09 10.26
N LEU A 83 -8.39 -4.45 10.71
CA LEU A 83 -8.00 -4.29 12.12
C LEU A 83 -8.05 -2.82 12.55
N LEU A 84 -7.53 -1.89 11.75
CA LEU A 84 -7.61 -0.48 12.09
C LEU A 84 -9.07 0.01 12.21
N TYR A 85 -9.95 -0.41 11.29
CA TYR A 85 -11.38 -0.07 11.37
C TYR A 85 -12.06 -0.63 12.61
N SER A 86 -11.71 -1.85 13.04
CA SER A 86 -12.33 -2.47 14.22
C SER A 86 -12.02 -1.73 15.52
N LEU A 87 -10.93 -0.96 15.58
CA LEU A 87 -10.53 -0.17 16.74
C LEU A 87 -11.34 1.13 16.90
N GLN A 88 -11.94 1.65 15.82
CA GLN A 88 -12.58 2.97 15.82
C GLN A 88 -13.80 3.02 16.74
N MET A 89 -14.70 2.04 16.66
CA MET A 89 -15.95 2.02 17.46
C MET A 89 -15.71 1.78 18.96
N PRO A 90 -14.82 0.87 19.38
CA PRO A 90 -14.44 0.76 20.79
C PRO A 90 -13.93 2.08 21.39
N VAL A 91 -13.10 2.82 20.64
CA VAL A 91 -12.61 4.14 21.09
C VAL A 91 -13.75 5.15 21.16
N MET A 92 -14.62 5.22 20.14
CA MET A 92 -15.76 6.14 20.12
C MET A 92 -16.71 5.91 21.30
N ASN A 93 -16.96 4.65 21.67
CA ASN A 93 -17.84 4.29 22.77
C ASN A 93 -17.38 4.80 24.15
N LEU A 94 -16.09 5.15 24.31
CA LEU A 94 -15.59 5.81 25.53
C LEU A 94 -16.15 7.24 25.70
N TYR A 95 -16.51 7.89 24.60
CA TYR A 95 -16.92 9.30 24.58
C TYR A 95 -18.40 9.48 24.22
N VAL A 96 -18.94 8.61 23.38
CA VAL A 96 -20.32 8.67 22.89
C VAL A 96 -20.99 7.30 23.11
N PRO A 97 -21.59 7.07 24.30
CA PRO A 97 -22.22 5.79 24.60
C PRO A 97 -23.56 5.63 23.86
N GLY A 98 -23.97 4.37 23.64
CA GLY A 98 -25.29 4.06 23.06
C GLY A 98 -25.36 4.12 21.54
N LEU A 99 -24.23 4.28 20.83
CA LEU A 99 -24.19 4.20 19.35
C LEU A 99 -24.61 2.82 18.83
N ASP A 100 -24.46 1.78 19.64
CA ASP A 100 -24.95 0.42 19.41
C ASP A 100 -26.49 0.32 19.46
N LYS A 101 -27.18 1.31 20.04
CA LYS A 101 -28.65 1.36 20.13
C LYS A 101 -29.32 2.04 18.94
N GLY A 102 -28.54 2.46 17.94
CA GLY A 102 -29.02 3.14 16.75
C GLY A 102 -28.41 2.57 15.47
N LYS A 103 -28.57 3.33 14.38
CA LYS A 103 -27.91 3.07 13.10
C LYS A 103 -27.28 4.37 12.62
N ALA A 104 -26.19 4.25 11.87
CA ALA A 104 -25.54 5.38 11.25
C ALA A 104 -25.89 5.44 9.75
N LEU A 105 -26.28 6.63 9.29
CA LEU A 105 -26.47 6.91 7.87
C LEU A 105 -25.12 7.33 7.27
N HIS A 106 -24.55 6.49 6.40
CA HIS A 106 -23.31 6.78 5.68
C HIS A 106 -23.57 6.88 4.18
N PHE A 107 -23.09 7.96 3.54
CA PHE A 107 -23.09 8.10 2.09
C PHE A 107 -21.71 7.70 1.54
N LEU A 108 -21.60 6.45 1.09
CA LEU A 108 -20.35 5.88 0.58
C LEU A 108 -20.42 5.76 -0.94
N PHE A 109 -19.37 6.21 -1.64
CA PHE A 109 -19.31 6.21 -3.11
C PHE A 109 -18.02 5.55 -3.58
N VAL A 110 -18.15 4.61 -4.51
CA VAL A 110 -17.01 4.09 -5.27
C VAL A 110 -16.62 5.05 -6.39
N LYS A 111 -15.40 4.92 -6.90
CA LYS A 111 -14.88 5.69 -8.04
C LYS A 111 -14.60 4.74 -9.21
N SER A 112 -14.31 5.31 -10.37
CA SER A 112 -13.94 4.53 -11.56
C SER A 112 -12.68 3.71 -11.30
N GLU A 113 -12.71 2.44 -11.67
CA GLU A 113 -11.55 1.55 -11.64
C GLU A 113 -10.94 1.44 -13.04
N SER A 114 -9.65 1.11 -13.09
CA SER A 114 -8.93 0.84 -14.33
C SER A 114 -8.12 -0.45 -14.21
N LYS A 115 -7.55 -0.92 -15.33
CA LYS A 115 -6.59 -2.01 -15.33
C LYS A 115 -5.27 -1.50 -15.88
N THR A 116 -4.19 -1.88 -15.22
CA THR A 116 -2.84 -1.67 -15.74
C THR A 116 -2.60 -2.53 -16.99
N PRO A 117 -1.58 -2.21 -17.83
CA PRO A 117 -1.26 -3.03 -19.00
C PRO A 117 -1.00 -4.52 -18.68
N GLY A 118 -0.43 -4.79 -17.50
CA GLY A 118 -0.20 -6.13 -16.97
C GLY A 118 -1.43 -6.77 -16.33
N GLY A 119 -2.61 -6.15 -16.40
CA GLY A 119 -3.89 -6.71 -15.96
C GLY A 119 -4.22 -6.54 -14.47
N LEU A 120 -3.34 -5.92 -13.67
CA LEU A 120 -3.65 -5.62 -12.26
C LEU A 120 -4.70 -4.52 -12.16
N PRO A 121 -5.69 -4.62 -11.26
CA PRO A 121 -6.62 -3.53 -10.95
C PRO A 121 -5.87 -2.30 -10.43
N ALA A 122 -6.35 -1.11 -10.78
CA ALA A 122 -5.94 0.16 -10.20
C ALA A 122 -7.20 0.93 -9.78
N ARG A 123 -7.41 1.07 -8.46
CA ARG A 123 -8.61 1.66 -7.85
C ARG A 123 -8.28 2.64 -6.72
#